data_AF-F2JXE8-F1
#
_entry.id   AF-F2JXE8-F1
#
_cell.length_a   1.000
_cell.length_b   1.000
_cell.length_c   1.000
_cell.angle_alpha   90.00
_cell.angle_beta   90.00
_cell.angle_gamma   90.00
#
_symmetry.space_group_name_H-M   'P 1'
#
loop_
_entity.id
_entity.type
_entity.pdbx_description
1 polymer ?
#
loop_
_entity_poly.entity_id
_entity_poly.type
_entity_poly.pdbx_seq_one_letter_code
_entity_poly.pdbx_strand_id
1 'polypeptide(L)'
;MFSITHFSKANTLVTFSALLSLVLLSLQVFAQQTPYEEPFFSMVNHKEPMQQGDNSHRAKRIEAISETLLGAKYEDGSLGEGAHGVYDTDPLIRFDVFDCTTYVEAVVAGAMSQSKATFEKNLKQLRYKNGQVEFIYRNHFPSLDWIPNNQDKLTDITHLVAPDDVQLAQATIDKPSWYKNMKANRLKCESEHSLSCKQRLAQLQQEGRHFQPENSTIAYVPLSAIYLKEDKLKESKSKEGESKDVNGNSINHRILDRIPSGSVISMVRPNWNIKKWIGTNMNVSHQSIAIRKGNRLYLRHASQTHKHVIDEDFITYFSKYLDNSSLKGFNVLVLKDRQY
;
A
#
# COMPACT_ATOMS: atom_id res chain seq x y z
N MET A 1 -70.79 -73.45 -25.82
CA MET A 1 -71.14 -73.83 -24.43
C MET A 1 -70.11 -73.20 -23.50
N PHE A 2 -70.61 -72.32 -22.61
CA PHE A 2 -69.97 -71.72 -21.40
C PHE A 2 -68.65 -70.95 -21.59
N SER A 3 -68.67 -69.60 -21.51
CA SER A 3 -68.51 -68.77 -20.28
C SER A 3 -67.03 -68.62 -19.88
N ILE A 4 -66.46 -67.48 -19.47
CA ILE A 4 -66.96 -66.17 -19.03
C ILE A 4 -65.77 -65.19 -19.10
N THR A 5 -66.13 -63.91 -19.09
CA THR A 5 -65.40 -62.64 -19.06
C THR A 5 -64.19 -62.51 -18.12
N HIS A 6 -63.21 -61.66 -18.48
CA HIS A 6 -63.06 -60.33 -17.84
C HIS A 6 -62.09 -59.39 -18.58
N PHE A 7 -62.56 -58.14 -18.69
CA PHE A 7 -61.90 -56.95 -19.20
C PHE A 7 -60.78 -56.46 -18.28
N SER A 8 -59.71 -55.91 -18.86
CA SER A 8 -59.21 -54.59 -18.44
C SER A 8 -58.37 -53.97 -19.57
N LYS A 9 -58.74 -52.75 -19.96
CA LYS A 9 -58.08 -51.92 -20.98
C LYS A 9 -56.83 -51.27 -20.38
N ALA A 10 -55.74 -51.21 -21.15
CA ALA A 10 -54.81 -50.09 -21.08
C ALA A 10 -54.21 -49.86 -22.47
N ASN A 11 -54.44 -48.65 -22.98
CA ASN A 11 -53.97 -48.15 -24.25
C ASN A 11 -52.45 -47.90 -24.23
N THR A 12 -51.82 -48.33 -25.31
CA THR A 12 -50.70 -47.76 -26.07
C THR A 12 -50.08 -46.47 -25.54
N LEU A 13 -48.76 -46.44 -25.36
CA LEU A 13 -47.97 -45.27 -25.71
C LEU A 13 -46.56 -45.65 -26.19
N VAL A 14 -46.23 -45.06 -27.34
CA VAL A 14 -45.03 -45.22 -28.17
C VAL A 14 -43.80 -44.73 -27.41
N THR A 15 -42.74 -45.56 -27.36
CA THR A 15 -41.42 -45.15 -26.84
C THR A 15 -40.69 -44.33 -27.90
N PHE A 16 -40.69 -43.00 -27.75
CA PHE A 16 -39.76 -42.10 -28.43
C PHE A 16 -38.45 -42.03 -27.63
N SER A 17 -37.40 -42.66 -28.13
CA SER A 17 -36.04 -42.47 -27.62
C SER A 17 -35.51 -41.09 -28.05
N ALA A 18 -35.65 -40.09 -27.20
CA ALA A 18 -34.95 -38.82 -27.35
C ALA A 18 -33.51 -38.96 -26.83
N LEU A 19 -32.55 -38.98 -27.74
CA LEU A 19 -31.12 -38.81 -27.42
C LEU A 19 -30.91 -37.38 -26.91
N LEU A 20 -30.92 -37.22 -25.58
CA LEU A 20 -30.55 -35.98 -24.92
C LEU A 20 -29.02 -35.86 -24.96
N SER A 21 -28.51 -35.17 -25.98
CA SER A 21 -27.09 -34.81 -26.07
C SER A 21 -26.81 -33.73 -25.02
N LEU A 22 -26.30 -34.16 -23.86
CA LEU A 22 -25.91 -33.27 -22.76
C LEU A 22 -24.65 -32.51 -23.17
N VAL A 23 -24.81 -31.34 -23.80
CA VAL A 23 -23.71 -30.40 -24.02
C VAL A 23 -23.37 -29.81 -22.67
N LEU A 24 -22.36 -30.38 -22.00
CA LEU A 24 -21.70 -29.77 -20.84
C LEU A 24 -21.01 -28.49 -21.33
N LEU A 25 -21.70 -27.35 -21.27
CA LEU A 25 -21.04 -26.05 -21.29
C LEU A 25 -20.19 -25.98 -20.01
N SER A 26 -18.89 -26.24 -20.14
CA SER A 26 -17.93 -25.85 -19.13
C SER A 26 -17.98 -24.33 -19.02
N LEU A 27 -18.65 -23.81 -17.99
CA LEU A 27 -18.46 -22.44 -17.54
C LEU A 27 -16.99 -22.33 -17.12
N GLN A 28 -16.13 -21.92 -18.05
CA GLN A 28 -14.83 -21.42 -17.68
C GLN A 28 -15.09 -20.15 -16.86
N VAL A 29 -14.94 -20.27 -15.55
CA VAL A 29 -14.86 -19.10 -14.66
C VAL A 29 -13.55 -18.41 -15.05
N PHE A 30 -13.62 -17.52 -16.02
CA PHE A 30 -12.55 -16.56 -16.24
C PHE A 30 -12.52 -15.70 -14.98
N ALA A 31 -11.46 -15.81 -14.18
CA ALA A 31 -11.18 -14.82 -13.16
C ALA A 31 -11.20 -13.45 -13.87
N GLN A 32 -12.20 -12.63 -13.56
CA GLN A 32 -12.40 -11.36 -14.23
C GLN A 32 -11.21 -10.48 -13.85
N GLN A 33 -10.24 -10.36 -14.78
CA GLN A 33 -9.09 -9.49 -14.59
C GLN A 33 -9.60 -8.09 -14.29
N THR A 34 -9.03 -7.48 -13.25
CA THR A 34 -9.42 -6.13 -12.86
C THR A 34 -9.04 -5.17 -14.00
N PRO A 35 -9.73 -4.02 -14.17
CA PRO A 35 -9.39 -3.07 -15.22
C PRO A 35 -7.98 -2.46 -15.07
N TYR A 36 -7.27 -2.79 -13.98
CA TYR A 36 -5.98 -2.25 -13.61
C TYR A 36 -4.82 -3.22 -13.85
N GLU A 37 -5.05 -4.54 -13.79
CA GLU A 37 -3.96 -5.54 -13.87
C GLU A 37 -3.26 -5.53 -15.23
N GLU A 38 -4.01 -5.57 -16.33
CA GLU A 38 -3.45 -5.59 -17.69
C GLU A 38 -2.69 -4.30 -18.03
N PRO A 39 -3.23 -3.08 -17.81
CA PRO A 39 -2.47 -1.85 -17.99
C PRO A 39 -1.21 -1.79 -17.12
N PHE A 40 -1.30 -2.20 -15.85
CA PHE A 40 -0.17 -2.24 -14.94
C PHE A 40 0.96 -3.14 -15.47
N PHE A 41 0.63 -4.38 -15.85
CA PHE A 41 1.64 -5.30 -16.36
C PHE A 41 2.14 -4.94 -17.76
N SER A 42 1.34 -4.27 -18.59
CA SER A 42 1.81 -3.67 -19.83
C SER A 42 2.97 -2.70 -19.57
N MET A 43 2.83 -1.82 -18.57
CA MET A 43 3.90 -0.90 -18.17
C MET A 43 5.10 -1.62 -17.55
N VAL A 44 4.87 -2.66 -16.73
CA VAL A 44 5.96 -3.47 -16.16
C VAL A 44 6.75 -4.19 -17.26
N ASN A 45 6.06 -4.74 -18.27
CA ASN A 45 6.69 -5.48 -19.36
C ASN A 45 7.37 -4.56 -20.38
N HIS A 46 6.99 -3.28 -20.43
CA HIS A 46 7.61 -2.31 -21.33
C HIS A 46 9.08 -2.10 -20.96
N LYS A 47 9.96 -2.53 -21.88
CA LYS A 47 11.40 -2.31 -21.81
C LYS A 47 11.70 -0.94 -22.42
N GLU A 48 11.74 0.09 -21.60
CA GLU A 48 12.40 1.33 -22.03
C GLU A 48 13.90 1.06 -22.21
N PRO A 49 14.55 1.60 -23.25
CA PRO A 49 16.00 1.54 -23.36
C PRO A 49 16.60 2.28 -22.17
N MET A 50 17.22 1.55 -21.24
CA MET A 50 17.94 2.15 -20.11
C MET A 50 19.12 2.95 -20.65
N GLN A 51 18.98 4.27 -20.76
CA GLN A 51 20.15 5.14 -20.79
C GLN A 51 20.71 5.22 -19.36
N GLN A 52 21.96 4.80 -19.19
CA GLN A 52 22.62 4.79 -17.88
C GLN A 52 22.71 6.22 -17.31
N GLY A 53 22.37 6.37 -16.02
CA GLY A 53 22.70 7.56 -15.22
C GLY A 53 21.60 8.60 -15.04
N ASP A 54 20.36 8.38 -15.53
CA ASP A 54 19.30 9.38 -15.39
C ASP A 54 18.23 8.96 -14.36
N ASN A 55 18.25 9.59 -13.18
CA ASN A 55 17.17 9.50 -12.18
C ASN A 55 15.78 9.78 -12.78
N SER A 56 15.70 10.56 -13.88
CA SER A 56 14.47 10.82 -14.64
C SER A 56 13.82 9.54 -15.17
N HIS A 57 14.59 8.53 -15.57
CA HIS A 57 14.04 7.30 -16.16
C HIS A 57 13.25 6.49 -15.12
N ARG A 58 13.76 6.33 -13.90
CA ARG A 58 12.99 5.68 -12.82
C ARG A 58 11.77 6.49 -12.41
N ALA A 59 11.93 7.81 -12.30
CA ALA A 59 10.81 8.70 -12.00
C ALA A 59 9.69 8.51 -13.02
N LYS A 60 9.99 8.57 -14.32
CA LYS A 60 9.03 8.30 -15.41
C LYS A 60 8.40 6.91 -15.33
N ARG A 61 9.20 5.88 -15.05
CA ARG A 61 8.69 4.52 -14.88
C ARG A 61 7.72 4.40 -13.70
N ILE A 62 8.06 4.99 -12.55
CA ILE A 62 7.19 5.04 -11.37
C ILE A 62 5.92 5.82 -11.70
N GLU A 63 6.03 6.99 -12.35
CA GLU A 63 4.89 7.81 -12.78
C GLU A 63 3.93 7.00 -13.65
N ALA A 64 4.43 6.38 -14.73
CA ALA A 64 3.60 5.65 -15.67
C ALA A 64 2.96 4.40 -15.05
N ILE A 65 3.70 3.64 -14.23
CA ILE A 65 3.14 2.48 -13.50
C ILE A 65 2.09 2.93 -12.50
N SER A 66 2.39 3.95 -11.69
CA SER A 66 1.50 4.45 -10.65
C SER A 66 0.20 5.02 -11.21
N GLU A 67 0.23 5.56 -12.43
CA GLU A 67 -0.92 6.13 -13.14
C GLU A 67 -1.94 5.07 -13.53
N THR A 68 -1.50 3.87 -13.91
CA THR A 68 -2.40 2.75 -14.28
C THR A 68 -3.35 2.35 -13.16
N LEU A 69 -3.06 2.74 -11.92
CA LEU A 69 -3.83 2.38 -10.72
C LEU A 69 -4.70 3.53 -10.20
N LEU A 70 -4.71 4.70 -10.86
CA LEU A 70 -5.61 5.80 -10.49
C LEU A 70 -7.07 5.34 -10.54
N GLY A 71 -7.85 5.71 -9.52
CA GLY A 71 -9.25 5.29 -9.39
C GLY A 71 -9.46 3.92 -8.74
N ALA A 72 -8.41 3.10 -8.56
CA ALA A 72 -8.53 1.85 -7.82
C ALA A 72 -9.06 2.11 -6.40
N LYS A 73 -9.96 1.27 -5.89
CA LYS A 73 -10.71 1.55 -4.65
C LYS A 73 -9.79 1.44 -3.43
N TYR A 74 -10.13 2.18 -2.38
CA TYR A 74 -9.45 2.04 -1.09
C TYR A 74 -10.06 0.90 -0.27
N GLU A 75 -9.24 0.00 0.25
CA GLU A 75 -9.62 -1.01 1.24
C GLU A 75 -8.47 -1.25 2.22
N ASP A 76 -8.73 -1.09 3.52
CA ASP A 76 -7.73 -1.29 4.57
C ASP A 76 -7.45 -2.78 4.77
N GLY A 77 -6.19 -3.21 4.68
CA GLY A 77 -5.80 -4.60 4.92
C GLY A 77 -6.40 -5.57 3.91
N SER A 78 -6.16 -5.32 2.61
CA SER A 78 -6.72 -6.09 1.50
C SER A 78 -5.80 -7.17 0.93
N LEU A 79 -4.60 -7.32 1.50
CA LEU A 79 -3.57 -8.28 1.11
C LEU A 79 -3.08 -9.10 2.30
N GLY A 80 -2.80 -10.38 2.03
CA GLY A 80 -2.40 -11.39 3.01
C GLY A 80 -1.21 -12.24 2.57
N GLU A 81 -1.04 -13.39 3.22
CA GLU A 81 -0.04 -14.41 2.86
C GLU A 81 -0.52 -15.38 1.76
N GLY A 82 -1.71 -15.15 1.19
CA GLY A 82 -2.33 -15.98 0.16
C GLY A 82 -3.05 -17.21 0.73
N ALA A 83 -3.52 -18.09 -0.16
CA ALA A 83 -4.36 -19.24 0.20
C ALA A 83 -3.73 -20.22 1.22
N HIS A 84 -2.41 -20.19 1.37
CA HIS A 84 -1.67 -21.01 2.33
C HIS A 84 -1.21 -20.24 3.58
N GLY A 85 -1.65 -18.99 3.75
CA GLY A 85 -1.33 -18.14 4.88
C GLY A 85 -1.86 -18.70 6.21
N VAL A 86 -1.00 -18.75 7.23
CA VAL A 86 -1.38 -19.31 8.54
C VAL A 86 -2.41 -18.46 9.27
N TYR A 87 -2.40 -17.13 9.09
CA TYR A 87 -3.29 -16.20 9.81
C TYR A 87 -4.20 -15.39 8.87
N ASP A 88 -3.60 -14.79 7.84
CA ASP A 88 -4.27 -13.94 6.88
C ASP A 88 -4.18 -14.55 5.48
N THR A 89 -5.31 -15.05 4.99
CA THR A 89 -5.39 -15.75 3.69
C THR A 89 -5.84 -14.85 2.55
N ASP A 90 -5.87 -13.53 2.78
CA ASP A 90 -6.07 -12.58 1.67
C ASP A 90 -4.98 -12.80 0.60
N PRO A 91 -5.27 -12.47 -0.66
CA PRO A 91 -4.35 -12.71 -1.76
C PRO A 91 -3.02 -11.97 -1.53
N LEU A 92 -1.94 -12.53 -2.09
CA LEU A 92 -0.63 -11.86 -2.09
C LEU A 92 -0.62 -10.63 -3.00
N ILE A 93 -1.44 -10.65 -4.05
CA ILE A 93 -1.45 -9.65 -5.12
C ILE A 93 -2.89 -9.48 -5.56
N ARG A 94 -3.32 -8.23 -5.66
CA ARG A 94 -4.57 -7.83 -6.30
C ARG A 94 -4.40 -6.40 -6.79
N PHE A 95 -5.28 -5.98 -7.69
CA PHE A 95 -5.21 -4.65 -8.32
C PHE A 95 -6.55 -3.89 -8.29
N ASP A 96 -7.61 -4.48 -7.75
CA ASP A 96 -8.95 -3.88 -7.63
C ASP A 96 -9.07 -2.92 -6.43
N VAL A 97 -8.32 -3.19 -5.35
CA VAL A 97 -8.31 -2.37 -4.13
C VAL A 97 -6.90 -2.25 -3.56
N PHE A 98 -6.66 -1.15 -2.85
CA PHE A 98 -5.40 -0.87 -2.16
C PHE A 98 -5.63 -0.12 -0.84
N ASP A 99 -4.74 -0.32 0.12
CA ASP A 99 -4.44 0.66 1.16
C ASP A 99 -3.20 1.50 0.78
N CYS A 100 -2.79 2.43 1.64
CA CYS A 100 -1.69 3.33 1.34
C CYS A 100 -0.34 2.63 1.13
N THR A 101 -0.05 1.59 1.91
CA THR A 101 1.23 0.88 1.84
C THR A 101 1.24 -0.10 0.68
N THR A 102 0.19 -0.90 0.52
CA THR A 102 0.07 -1.89 -0.56
C THR A 102 0.09 -1.23 -1.95
N TYR A 103 -0.46 -0.02 -2.07
CA TYR A 103 -0.31 0.81 -3.26
C TYR A 103 1.15 1.14 -3.56
N VAL A 104 1.88 1.69 -2.57
CA VAL A 104 3.30 2.05 -2.71
C VAL A 104 4.14 0.81 -3.04
N GLU A 105 3.90 -0.31 -2.36
CA GLU A 105 4.60 -1.57 -2.62
C GLU A 105 4.38 -2.07 -4.05
N ALA A 106 3.14 -2.03 -4.55
CA ALA A 106 2.84 -2.43 -5.92
C ALA A 106 3.59 -1.55 -6.93
N VAL A 107 3.56 -0.23 -6.76
CA VAL A 107 4.25 0.71 -7.65
C VAL A 107 5.77 0.51 -7.63
N VAL A 108 6.37 0.44 -6.43
CA VAL A 108 7.83 0.27 -6.29
C VAL A 108 8.27 -1.10 -6.81
N ALA A 109 7.54 -2.17 -6.50
CA ALA A 109 7.80 -3.50 -7.04
C ALA A 109 7.71 -3.52 -8.57
N GLY A 110 6.69 -2.86 -9.14
CA GLY A 110 6.52 -2.72 -10.59
C GLY A 110 7.70 -2.01 -11.23
N ALA A 111 8.14 -0.89 -10.65
CA ALA A 111 9.28 -0.12 -11.15
C ALA A 111 10.60 -0.91 -11.11
N MET A 112 10.76 -1.84 -10.16
CA MET A 112 11.92 -2.72 -10.04
C MET A 112 11.90 -3.94 -10.98
N SER A 113 10.82 -4.13 -11.73
CA SER A 113 10.50 -5.38 -12.44
C SER A 113 10.44 -5.20 -13.94
N GLN A 114 10.58 -6.31 -14.69
CA GLN A 114 10.50 -6.34 -16.16
C GLN A 114 9.54 -7.44 -16.66
N SER A 115 8.84 -8.09 -15.73
CA SER A 115 7.88 -9.17 -15.98
C SER A 115 7.02 -9.39 -14.74
N LYS A 116 5.87 -10.05 -14.90
CA LYS A 116 5.03 -10.52 -13.78
C LYS A 116 5.83 -11.35 -12.78
N ALA A 117 6.62 -12.33 -13.23
CA ALA A 117 7.44 -13.16 -12.33
C ALA A 117 8.44 -12.35 -11.48
N THR A 118 9.14 -11.39 -12.10
CA THR A 118 10.06 -10.51 -11.34
C THR A 118 9.31 -9.55 -10.41
N PHE A 119 8.10 -9.12 -10.78
CA PHE A 119 7.22 -8.32 -9.93
C PHE A 119 6.83 -9.07 -8.67
N GLU A 120 6.35 -10.31 -8.79
CA GLU A 120 5.97 -11.11 -7.62
C GLU A 120 7.16 -11.31 -6.67
N LYS A 121 8.36 -11.56 -7.22
CA LYS A 121 9.59 -11.67 -6.43
C LYS A 121 9.91 -10.37 -5.70
N ASN A 122 9.93 -9.25 -6.41
CA ASN A 122 10.27 -7.94 -5.82
C ASN A 122 9.22 -7.48 -4.79
N LEU A 123 7.94 -7.73 -5.04
CA LEU A 123 6.87 -7.41 -4.11
C LEU A 123 7.04 -8.18 -2.79
N LYS A 124 7.32 -9.49 -2.87
CA LYS A 124 7.60 -10.29 -1.67
C LYS A 124 8.82 -9.75 -0.91
N GLN A 125 9.88 -9.38 -1.62
CA GLN A 125 11.09 -8.81 -1.02
C GLN A 125 10.87 -7.42 -0.38
N LEU A 126 9.89 -6.64 -0.85
CA LEU A 126 9.51 -5.36 -0.24
C LEU A 126 8.63 -5.56 0.99
N ARG A 127 7.62 -6.43 0.88
CA ARG A 127 6.59 -6.62 1.90
C ARG A 127 7.05 -7.46 3.08
N TYR A 128 7.96 -8.40 2.85
CA TYR A 128 8.41 -9.34 3.86
C TYR A 128 9.92 -9.25 4.06
N LYS A 129 10.37 -9.27 5.31
CA LYS A 129 11.78 -9.39 5.66
C LYS A 129 12.38 -10.61 4.95
N ASN A 130 13.43 -10.39 4.16
CA ASN A 130 14.10 -11.40 3.33
C ASN A 130 13.19 -12.09 2.28
N GLY A 131 11.98 -11.58 2.04
CA GLY A 131 10.98 -12.19 1.17
C GLY A 131 10.29 -13.44 1.73
N GLN A 132 10.41 -13.70 3.04
CA GLN A 132 9.76 -14.83 3.70
C GLN A 132 8.27 -14.54 3.93
N VAL A 133 7.40 -15.21 3.18
CA VAL A 133 5.95 -14.95 3.16
C VAL A 133 5.26 -15.54 4.39
N GLU A 134 5.36 -14.84 5.51
CA GLU A 134 4.64 -15.15 6.74
C GLU A 134 4.27 -13.86 7.47
N PHE A 135 3.17 -13.89 8.23
CA PHE A 135 2.67 -12.71 8.94
C PHE A 135 3.74 -12.08 9.86
N ILE A 136 4.55 -12.89 10.55
CA ILE A 136 5.57 -12.41 11.49
C ILE A 136 6.77 -11.74 10.81
N TYR A 137 6.99 -12.03 9.51
CA TYR A 137 8.04 -11.42 8.71
C TYR A 137 7.50 -10.30 7.82
N ARG A 138 6.20 -10.04 7.81
CA ARG A 138 5.60 -8.91 7.09
C ARG A 138 6.09 -7.60 7.73
N ASN A 139 6.43 -6.63 6.90
CA ASN A 139 6.93 -5.33 7.29
C ASN A 139 5.78 -4.41 7.77
N HIS A 140 5.27 -4.66 8.98
CA HIS A 140 4.07 -3.99 9.50
C HIS A 140 4.27 -2.53 9.89
N PHE A 141 5.45 -2.18 10.42
CA PHE A 141 5.73 -0.82 10.90
C PHE A 141 6.69 -0.12 9.94
N PRO A 142 6.28 0.97 9.25
CA PRO A 142 7.14 1.59 8.24
C PRO A 142 8.52 2.00 8.76
N SER A 143 8.58 2.61 9.94
CA SER A 143 9.83 3.14 10.51
C SER A 143 10.67 2.12 11.27
N LEU A 144 10.15 0.92 11.59
CA LEU A 144 10.91 -0.12 12.29
C LEU A 144 11.21 -1.33 11.39
N ASP A 145 10.27 -1.68 10.50
CA ASP A 145 10.37 -2.84 9.63
C ASP A 145 10.61 -2.43 8.17
N TRP A 146 9.64 -1.74 7.56
CA TRP A 146 9.59 -1.58 6.10
C TRP A 146 10.76 -0.76 5.55
N ILE A 147 11.04 0.41 6.12
CA ILE A 147 12.14 1.27 5.65
C ILE A 147 13.50 0.62 5.95
N PRO A 148 13.79 0.16 7.19
CA PRO A 148 15.06 -0.50 7.48
C PRO A 148 15.33 -1.77 6.65
N ASN A 149 14.32 -2.63 6.47
CA ASN A 149 14.48 -3.88 5.71
C ASN A 149 14.58 -3.68 4.19
N ASN A 150 14.34 -2.46 3.69
CA ASN A 150 14.40 -2.13 2.27
C ASN A 150 15.50 -1.13 1.91
N GLN A 151 16.47 -0.89 2.79
CA GLN A 151 17.59 0.02 2.53
C GLN A 151 18.52 -0.44 1.40
N ASP A 152 18.48 -1.70 0.99
CA ASP A 152 19.17 -2.20 -0.21
C ASP A 152 18.49 -1.73 -1.51
N LYS A 153 17.20 -1.36 -1.45
CA LYS A 153 16.38 -0.92 -2.59
C LYS A 153 16.09 0.57 -2.56
N LEU A 154 15.91 1.16 -1.38
CA LEU A 154 15.49 2.54 -1.19
C LEU A 154 16.59 3.32 -0.47
N THR A 155 16.73 4.60 -0.82
CA THR A 155 17.62 5.55 -0.15
C THR A 155 16.78 6.64 0.51
N ASP A 156 17.04 6.91 1.79
CA ASP A 156 16.49 8.07 2.47
C ASP A 156 17.25 9.34 2.07
N ILE A 157 16.55 10.26 1.43
CA ILE A 157 17.10 11.54 0.95
C ILE A 157 16.54 12.73 1.71
N THR A 158 15.88 12.51 2.86
CA THR A 158 15.22 13.56 3.64
C THR A 158 16.18 14.70 3.99
N HIS A 159 17.43 14.36 4.34
CA HIS A 159 18.50 15.32 4.63
C HIS A 159 18.99 16.09 3.39
N LEU A 160 18.87 15.53 2.19
CA LEU A 160 19.18 16.25 0.94
C LEU A 160 18.06 17.22 0.56
N VAL A 161 16.81 16.85 0.89
CA VAL A 161 15.63 17.68 0.63
C VAL A 161 15.62 18.92 1.53
N ALA A 162 15.93 18.77 2.82
CA ALA A 162 15.90 19.86 3.80
C ALA A 162 17.14 19.89 4.72
N PRO A 163 18.35 20.15 4.18
CA PRO A 163 19.62 20.00 4.90
C PRO A 163 19.70 20.78 6.22
N ASP A 164 19.03 21.93 6.31
CA ASP A 164 19.08 22.81 7.47
C ASP A 164 17.90 22.61 8.45
N ASP A 165 16.88 21.83 8.07
CA ASP A 165 15.59 21.78 8.79
C ASP A 165 15.18 20.37 9.26
N VAL A 166 15.93 19.30 8.93
CA VAL A 166 15.56 17.92 9.30
C VAL A 166 15.38 17.76 10.81
N GLN A 167 14.31 17.07 11.19
CA GLN A 167 14.06 16.62 12.56
C GLN A 167 14.00 15.09 12.64
N LEU A 168 14.15 14.56 13.85
CA LEU A 168 14.03 13.13 14.13
C LEU A 168 12.72 12.84 14.87
N ALA A 169 11.95 11.91 14.35
CA ALA A 169 10.80 11.32 15.03
C ALA A 169 11.23 10.01 15.72
N GLN A 170 10.81 9.81 16.96
CA GLN A 170 11.09 8.61 17.74
C GLN A 170 9.80 8.02 18.31
N ALA A 171 9.69 6.70 18.32
CA ALA A 171 8.61 5.97 18.99
C ALA A 171 9.13 4.62 19.48
N THR A 172 8.70 4.19 20.66
CA THR A 172 8.85 2.79 21.08
C THR A 172 7.74 1.97 20.47
N ILE A 173 8.10 1.05 19.57
CA ILE A 173 7.19 0.08 18.97
C ILE A 173 7.27 -1.21 19.78
N ASP A 174 6.14 -1.54 20.39
CA ASP A 174 5.92 -2.60 21.36
C ASP A 174 5.13 -3.71 20.66
N LYS A 175 5.84 -4.48 19.82
CA LYS A 175 5.27 -5.61 19.08
C LYS A 175 4.56 -6.60 20.01
N PRO A 176 5.12 -7.01 21.18
CA PRO A 176 4.41 -7.91 22.08
C PRO A 176 3.01 -7.41 22.47
N SER A 177 2.90 -6.15 22.86
CA SER A 177 1.60 -5.52 23.17
C SER A 177 0.72 -5.37 21.92
N TRP A 178 1.30 -5.07 20.76
CA TRP A 178 0.56 -4.97 19.50
C TRP A 178 -0.09 -6.30 19.09
N TYR A 179 0.68 -7.40 19.10
CA TYR A 179 0.14 -8.75 18.86
C TYR A 179 -0.97 -9.09 19.85
N LYS A 180 -0.78 -8.83 21.15
CA LYS A 180 -1.80 -9.07 22.18
C LYS A 180 -3.11 -8.29 21.93
N ASN A 181 -3.05 -7.14 21.27
CA ASN A 181 -4.22 -6.31 20.95
C ASN A 181 -4.89 -6.67 19.61
N MET A 182 -4.37 -7.64 18.85
CA MET A 182 -5.00 -8.11 17.62
C MET A 182 -6.36 -8.78 17.90
N LYS A 183 -7.26 -8.62 16.93
CA LYS A 183 -8.64 -9.13 16.98
C LYS A 183 -8.87 -10.10 15.82
N ALA A 184 -9.97 -10.86 15.91
CA ALA A 184 -10.33 -11.87 14.93
C ALA A 184 -10.49 -11.32 13.51
N ASN A 185 -10.84 -10.04 13.35
CA ASN A 185 -10.94 -9.39 12.03
C ASN A 185 -9.59 -9.27 11.28
N ARG A 186 -8.45 -9.50 11.95
CA ARG A 186 -7.14 -9.66 11.30
C ARG A 186 -6.95 -11.03 10.70
N LEU A 187 -7.80 -11.98 11.05
CA LEU A 187 -7.83 -13.31 10.49
C LEU A 187 -8.92 -13.37 9.42
N LYS A 188 -8.64 -14.12 8.36
CA LYS A 188 -9.67 -14.52 7.40
C LYS A 188 -10.26 -15.84 7.91
N CYS A 189 -11.38 -15.72 8.60
CA CYS A 189 -12.15 -16.83 9.15
C CYS A 189 -13.56 -16.81 8.56
N GLU A 190 -14.15 -17.99 8.33
CA GLU A 190 -15.57 -18.09 7.94
C GLU A 190 -16.50 -17.53 9.02
N SER A 191 -16.10 -17.67 10.29
CA SER A 191 -16.77 -17.07 11.45
C SER A 191 -15.76 -16.75 12.53
N GLU A 192 -15.78 -15.52 13.05
CA GLU A 192 -14.94 -15.08 14.17
C GLU A 192 -15.21 -15.86 15.47
N HIS A 193 -16.38 -16.48 15.60
CA HIS A 193 -16.77 -17.24 16.79
C HIS A 193 -16.38 -18.72 16.74
N SER A 194 -15.96 -19.21 15.57
CA SER A 194 -15.52 -20.59 15.41
C SER A 194 -14.32 -20.91 16.32
N LEU A 195 -14.27 -22.16 16.80
CA LEU A 195 -13.18 -22.63 17.66
C LEU A 195 -11.81 -22.49 16.96
N SER A 196 -11.76 -22.83 15.66
CA SER A 196 -10.56 -22.71 14.83
C SER A 196 -10.08 -21.26 14.72
N CYS A 197 -10.98 -20.29 14.54
CA CYS A 197 -10.59 -18.88 14.48
C CYS A 197 -10.05 -18.37 15.81
N LYS A 198 -10.70 -18.73 16.93
CA LYS A 198 -10.22 -18.38 18.28
C LYS A 198 -8.84 -18.97 18.57
N GLN A 199 -8.60 -20.22 18.17
CA GLN A 199 -7.29 -20.87 18.31
C GLN A 199 -6.21 -20.17 17.49
N ARG A 200 -6.49 -19.86 16.21
CA ARG A 200 -5.56 -19.10 15.35
C ARG A 200 -5.27 -17.71 15.90
N LEU A 201 -6.27 -17.03 16.46
CA LEU A 201 -6.07 -15.71 17.09
C LEU A 201 -5.17 -15.82 18.31
N ALA A 202 -5.40 -16.82 19.17
CA ALA A 202 -4.55 -17.06 20.33
C ALA A 202 -3.10 -17.37 19.93
N GLN A 203 -2.91 -18.17 18.87
CA GLN A 203 -1.59 -18.45 18.30
C GLN A 203 -0.94 -17.17 17.76
N LEU A 204 -1.66 -16.37 16.97
CA LEU A 204 -1.15 -15.09 16.45
C LEU A 204 -0.74 -14.15 17.58
N GLN A 205 -1.56 -14.02 18.61
CA GLN A 205 -1.24 -13.20 19.80
C GLN A 205 -0.01 -13.73 20.53
N GLN A 206 0.23 -15.05 20.50
CA GLN A 206 1.40 -15.69 21.10
C GLN A 206 2.69 -15.45 20.32
N GLU A 207 2.63 -15.27 18.99
CA GLU A 207 3.80 -14.90 18.16
C GLU A 207 4.50 -13.65 18.69
N GLY A 208 3.73 -12.72 19.29
CA GLY A 208 4.25 -11.52 19.93
C GLY A 208 5.32 -11.76 21.00
N ARG A 209 5.36 -12.94 21.63
CA ARG A 209 6.34 -13.30 22.66
C ARG A 209 7.77 -13.43 22.14
N HIS A 210 7.94 -13.60 20.82
CA HIS A 210 9.25 -13.68 20.18
C HIS A 210 9.89 -12.30 19.98
N PHE A 211 9.13 -11.22 20.17
CA PHE A 211 9.61 -9.85 19.99
C PHE A 211 9.91 -9.18 21.32
N GLN A 212 10.62 -8.07 21.25
CA GLN A 212 10.79 -7.11 22.34
C GLN A 212 10.32 -5.74 21.88
N PRO A 213 9.97 -4.81 22.79
CA PRO A 213 9.79 -3.42 22.42
C PRO A 213 11.08 -2.82 21.87
N GLU A 214 10.99 -2.11 20.76
CA GLU A 214 12.14 -1.53 20.04
C GLU A 214 11.93 -0.05 19.78
N ASN A 215 13.00 0.75 19.88
CA ASN A 215 12.95 2.16 19.54
C ASN A 215 13.15 2.35 18.03
N SER A 216 12.18 2.96 17.40
CA SER A 216 12.22 3.33 15.99
C SER A 216 12.51 4.82 15.85
N THR A 217 13.45 5.17 14.96
CA THR A 217 13.79 6.55 14.60
C THR A 217 13.64 6.77 13.10
N ILE A 218 13.09 7.92 12.69
CA ILE A 218 12.99 8.32 11.29
C ILE A 218 13.24 9.81 11.13
N ALA A 219 14.07 10.18 10.15
CA ALA A 219 14.30 11.58 9.78
C ALA A 219 13.11 12.11 8.98
N TYR A 220 12.70 13.35 9.21
CA TYR A 220 11.61 13.97 8.48
C TYR A 220 11.84 15.46 8.25
N VAL A 221 11.30 15.97 7.15
CA VAL A 221 11.17 17.40 6.87
C VAL A 221 9.96 17.92 7.65
N PRO A 222 10.12 18.85 8.60
CA PRO A 222 8.99 19.40 9.34
C PRO A 222 8.14 20.32 8.45
N LEU A 223 6.81 20.29 8.62
CA LEU A 223 5.90 21.17 7.88
C LEU A 223 6.20 22.66 8.12
N SER A 224 6.73 23.01 9.30
CA SER A 224 7.16 24.38 9.62
C SER A 224 8.33 24.88 8.77
N ALA A 225 9.04 24.01 8.04
CA ALA A 225 10.05 24.40 7.05
C ALA A 225 9.44 24.67 5.66
N ILE A 226 8.23 24.15 5.40
CA ILE A 226 7.47 24.38 4.15
C ILE A 226 6.56 25.60 4.28
N TYR A 227 5.77 25.68 5.36
CA TYR A 227 4.78 26.72 5.60
C TYR A 227 5.37 27.78 6.53
N LEU A 228 5.90 28.84 5.94
CA LEU A 228 6.55 29.93 6.65
C LEU A 228 5.51 30.95 7.09
N LYS A 229 5.40 31.18 8.41
CA LYS A 229 4.58 32.24 8.99
C LYS A 229 5.26 33.60 8.82
N GLU A 230 4.46 34.66 8.73
CA GLU A 230 4.93 36.05 8.51
C GLU A 230 6.04 36.52 9.47
N ASP A 231 6.03 36.07 10.72
CA ASP A 231 7.05 36.46 11.71
C ASP A 231 8.45 35.91 11.41
N LYS A 232 8.55 34.75 10.74
CA LYS A 232 9.85 34.13 10.36
C LYS A 232 10.43 34.71 9.05
N LEU A 233 9.60 35.37 8.23
CA LEU A 233 10.04 35.98 6.98
C LEU A 233 10.97 37.18 7.19
N LYS A 234 10.96 37.80 8.38
CA LYS A 234 11.84 38.93 8.73
C LYS A 234 13.31 38.51 8.90
N GLU A 235 13.59 37.23 9.13
CA GLU A 235 14.95 36.70 9.31
C GLU A 235 15.48 36.00 8.04
N SER A 236 14.60 35.52 7.15
CA SER A 236 15.00 34.86 5.90
C SER A 236 15.19 35.87 4.77
N LYS A 237 16.40 35.96 4.22
CA LYS A 237 16.76 36.76 3.02
C LYS A 237 16.10 36.26 1.71
N SER A 238 14.97 35.57 1.75
CA SER A 238 14.28 35.09 0.55
C SER A 238 13.19 36.08 0.13
N LYS A 239 13.58 37.10 -0.62
CA LYS A 239 12.68 37.85 -1.49
C LYS A 239 12.75 37.23 -2.89
N GLU A 240 11.90 36.27 -3.21
CA GLU A 240 11.53 35.95 -4.61
C GLU A 240 10.44 34.85 -4.66
N GLY A 241 9.32 35.14 -5.34
CA GLY A 241 8.38 34.13 -5.86
C GLY A 241 7.31 33.57 -4.91
N GLU A 242 6.85 34.34 -3.91
CA GLU A 242 5.88 33.86 -2.90
C GLU A 242 4.55 33.39 -3.50
N SER A 243 4.36 32.06 -3.60
CA SER A 243 3.00 31.52 -3.58
C SER A 243 2.57 31.36 -2.13
N LYS A 244 1.35 31.78 -1.81
CA LYS A 244 0.73 31.52 -0.51
C LYS A 244 -0.11 30.24 -0.56
N ASP A 245 -0.21 29.53 0.56
CA ASP A 245 -1.19 28.46 0.71
C ASP A 245 -2.61 29.03 0.94
N VAL A 246 -3.58 28.12 1.07
CA VAL A 246 -4.98 28.46 1.36
C VAL A 246 -5.19 29.18 2.70
N ASN A 247 -4.20 29.15 3.61
CA ASN A 247 -4.23 29.80 4.90
C ASN A 247 -3.40 31.11 4.92
N GLY A 248 -2.82 31.51 3.79
CA GLY A 248 -2.00 32.72 3.66
C GLY A 248 -0.52 32.58 4.04
N ASN A 249 -0.03 31.36 4.35
CA ASN A 249 1.38 31.11 4.66
C ASN A 249 2.23 31.16 3.39
N SER A 250 3.43 31.77 3.46
CA SER A 250 4.41 31.69 2.37
C SER A 250 4.98 30.28 2.25
N ILE A 251 5.13 29.80 1.01
CA ILE A 251 5.63 28.45 0.73
C ILE A 251 7.12 28.47 0.39
N ASN A 252 7.88 27.61 1.08
CA ASN A 252 9.28 27.35 0.77
C ASN A 252 9.41 26.36 -0.39
N HIS A 253 9.35 26.87 -1.62
CA HIS A 253 9.49 26.05 -2.84
C HIS A 253 10.83 25.36 -2.98
N ARG A 254 11.91 25.89 -2.39
CA ARG A 254 13.25 25.28 -2.49
C ARG A 254 13.29 23.86 -1.94
N ILE A 255 12.56 23.59 -0.86
CA ILE A 255 12.45 22.24 -0.31
C ILE A 255 11.59 21.37 -1.22
N LEU A 256 10.45 21.89 -1.70
CA LEU A 256 9.56 21.14 -2.59
C LEU A 256 10.26 20.76 -3.90
N ASP A 257 11.06 21.66 -4.50
CA ASP A 257 11.79 21.44 -5.75
C ASP A 257 12.88 20.38 -5.63
N ARG A 258 13.40 20.16 -4.42
CA ARG A 258 14.36 19.09 -4.16
C ARG A 258 13.73 17.71 -4.02
N ILE A 259 12.40 17.59 -3.95
CA ILE A 259 11.71 16.29 -3.90
C ILE A 259 11.60 15.74 -5.34
N PRO A 260 12.33 14.67 -5.68
CA PRO A 260 12.23 14.07 -7.01
C PRO A 260 10.85 13.45 -7.22
N SER A 261 10.35 13.51 -8.45
CA SER A 261 9.17 12.74 -8.82
C SER A 261 9.46 11.24 -8.72
N GLY A 262 8.45 10.44 -8.39
CA GLY A 262 8.56 9.03 -8.07
C GLY A 262 9.09 8.71 -6.66
N SER A 263 9.38 9.72 -5.83
CA SER A 263 9.79 9.47 -4.43
C SER A 263 8.65 8.87 -3.61
N VAL A 264 8.97 7.95 -2.70
CA VAL A 264 8.02 7.53 -1.67
C VAL A 264 8.02 8.58 -0.56
N ILE A 265 6.84 9.07 -0.22
CA ILE A 265 6.63 10.02 0.88
C ILE A 265 5.95 9.28 2.01
N SER A 266 6.54 9.30 3.21
CA SER A 266 5.91 8.74 4.41
C SER A 266 5.49 9.89 5.33
N MET A 267 4.21 9.94 5.72
CA MET A 267 3.66 10.98 6.58
C MET A 267 4.04 10.70 8.04
N VAL A 268 4.82 11.61 8.62
CA VAL A 268 5.46 11.42 9.93
C VAL A 268 4.68 12.11 11.04
N ARG A 269 4.34 11.32 12.05
CA ARG A 269 3.73 11.69 13.33
C ARG A 269 4.68 11.27 14.46
N PRO A 270 5.57 12.15 14.96
CA PRO A 270 6.51 11.79 16.01
C PRO A 270 5.80 11.22 17.23
N ASN A 271 6.20 10.02 17.66
CA ASN A 271 5.59 9.27 18.76
C ASN A 271 4.06 9.25 18.72
N TRP A 272 3.47 8.91 17.58
CA TRP A 272 2.02 8.93 17.40
C TRP A 272 1.34 8.07 18.47
N ASN A 273 0.62 8.74 19.37
CA ASN A 273 0.02 8.13 20.53
C ASN A 273 -1.24 7.35 20.14
N ILE A 274 -1.05 6.12 19.67
CA ILE A 274 -2.13 5.20 19.29
C ILE A 274 -2.13 3.90 20.07
N LYS A 275 -1.31 3.81 21.13
CA LYS A 275 -1.17 2.62 21.98
C LYS A 275 -2.50 2.10 22.53
N LYS A 276 -3.43 2.98 22.85
CA LYS A 276 -4.76 2.59 23.35
C LYS A 276 -5.55 1.73 22.36
N TRP A 277 -5.36 1.93 21.05
CA TRP A 277 -6.16 1.26 20.02
C TRP A 277 -5.49 0.02 19.47
N ILE A 278 -4.16 0.05 19.31
CA ILE A 278 -3.42 -1.03 18.65
C ILE A 278 -2.38 -1.68 19.55
N GLY A 279 -2.23 -1.27 20.80
CA GLY A 279 -1.23 -1.81 21.73
C GLY A 279 0.15 -1.16 21.65
N THR A 280 0.42 -0.28 20.70
CA THR A 280 1.71 0.43 20.59
C THR A 280 1.62 1.82 19.92
N ASN A 281 2.68 2.62 20.03
CA ASN A 281 2.87 3.86 19.27
C ASN A 281 3.65 3.59 17.98
N MET A 282 3.69 4.57 17.07
CA MET A 282 4.46 4.49 15.82
C MET A 282 4.83 5.88 15.30
N ASN A 283 5.67 5.97 14.27
CA ASN A 283 6.07 7.25 13.68
C ASN A 283 5.39 7.60 12.36
N VAL A 284 4.86 6.63 11.62
CA VAL A 284 4.35 6.83 10.25
C VAL A 284 2.88 6.45 10.19
N SER A 285 2.04 7.32 9.65
CA SER A 285 0.58 7.09 9.57
C SER A 285 0.04 6.83 8.17
N HIS A 286 0.81 7.16 7.13
CA HIS A 286 0.37 7.08 5.73
C HIS A 286 1.59 7.08 4.80
N GLN A 287 1.42 6.57 3.58
CA GLN A 287 2.45 6.63 2.53
C GLN A 287 1.84 7.03 1.18
N SER A 288 2.65 7.63 0.32
CA SER A 288 2.28 8.03 -1.04
C SER A 288 3.47 8.01 -1.99
N ILE A 289 3.21 8.22 -3.28
CA ILE A 289 4.22 8.53 -4.28
C ILE A 289 4.15 10.02 -4.61
N ALA A 290 5.28 10.72 -4.60
CA ALA A 290 5.39 12.09 -5.07
C ALA A 290 5.36 12.11 -6.60
N ILE A 291 4.44 12.87 -7.20
CA ILE A 291 4.31 13.00 -8.66
C ILE A 291 4.39 14.47 -9.04
N ARG A 292 5.30 14.81 -9.93
CA ARG A 292 5.43 16.18 -10.45
C ARG A 292 4.64 16.33 -11.75
N LYS A 293 3.72 17.30 -11.80
CA LYS A 293 2.98 17.66 -13.01
C LYS A 293 3.20 19.13 -13.31
N GLY A 294 4.04 19.43 -14.30
CA GLY A 294 4.55 20.79 -14.51
C GLY A 294 5.29 21.28 -13.26
N ASN A 295 4.97 22.48 -12.78
CA ASN A 295 5.62 23.08 -11.61
C ASN A 295 4.98 22.68 -10.27
N ARG A 296 4.01 21.75 -10.27
CA ARG A 296 3.27 21.35 -9.07
C ARG A 296 3.64 19.95 -8.64
N LEU A 297 3.71 19.76 -7.32
CA LEU A 297 3.95 18.47 -6.70
C LEU A 297 2.63 17.91 -6.16
N TYR A 298 2.37 16.64 -6.41
CA TYR A 298 1.20 15.90 -5.97
C TYR A 298 1.61 14.70 -5.13
N LEU A 299 0.74 14.31 -4.21
CA LEU A 299 0.77 13.02 -3.53
C LEU A 299 -0.19 12.10 -4.28
N ARG A 300 0.33 11.08 -4.95
CA ARG A 300 -0.48 9.99 -5.51
C ARG A 300 -0.59 8.87 -4.48
N HIS A 301 -1.78 8.60 -3.99
CA HIS A 301 -1.98 7.59 -2.94
C HIS A 301 -3.38 6.99 -2.93
N ALA A 302 -3.49 5.76 -2.42
CA ALA A 302 -4.76 5.21 -1.97
C ALA A 302 -5.27 6.03 -0.78
N SER A 303 -6.34 6.79 -0.97
CA SER A 303 -6.88 7.70 0.05
C SER A 303 -8.05 7.05 0.81
N GLN A 304 -7.90 6.89 2.12
CA GLN A 304 -9.01 6.45 2.99
C GLN A 304 -10.20 7.42 2.96
N THR A 305 -9.96 8.72 2.81
CA THR A 305 -11.01 9.76 2.80
C THR A 305 -11.80 9.73 1.48
N HIS A 306 -11.09 9.87 0.35
CA HIS A 306 -11.68 9.81 -1.00
C HIS A 306 -12.11 8.41 -1.47
N LYS A 307 -11.74 7.33 -0.75
CA LYS A 307 -12.08 5.93 -1.04
C LYS A 307 -11.49 5.36 -2.34
N HIS A 308 -10.46 5.97 -2.91
CA HIS A 308 -9.75 5.48 -4.09
C HIS A 308 -8.33 6.05 -4.19
N VAL A 309 -7.54 5.55 -5.13
CA VAL A 309 -6.23 6.08 -5.50
C VAL A 309 -6.41 7.39 -6.25
N ILE A 310 -5.83 8.47 -5.73
CA ILE A 310 -6.03 9.84 -6.21
C ILE A 310 -4.72 10.64 -6.15
N ASP A 311 -4.65 11.71 -6.94
CA ASP A 311 -3.64 12.76 -6.82
C ASP A 311 -4.18 13.92 -5.98
N GLU A 312 -3.60 14.17 -4.80
CA GLU A 312 -3.85 15.38 -4.00
C GLU A 312 -2.67 16.36 -4.15
N ASP A 313 -2.94 17.65 -4.32
CA ASP A 313 -1.89 18.67 -4.36
C ASP A 313 -1.10 18.68 -3.05
N PHE A 314 0.23 18.62 -3.12
CA PHE A 314 1.09 18.45 -1.94
C PHE A 314 0.90 19.57 -0.92
N ILE A 315 0.90 20.83 -1.40
CA ILE A 315 0.76 22.02 -0.55
C ILE A 315 -0.62 22.04 0.11
N THR A 316 -1.67 21.74 -0.65
CA THR A 316 -3.06 21.73 -0.15
C THR A 316 -3.30 20.57 0.82
N TYR A 317 -2.72 19.40 0.54
CA TYR A 317 -2.85 18.24 1.42
C TYR A 317 -2.26 18.52 2.80
N PHE A 318 -1.06 19.11 2.86
CA PHE A 318 -0.37 19.34 4.13
C PHE A 318 -0.82 20.60 4.87
N SER A 319 -1.41 21.60 4.19
CA SER A 319 -1.84 22.86 4.81
C SER A 319 -2.95 22.69 5.86
N LYS A 320 -3.69 21.58 5.82
CA LYS A 320 -4.72 21.25 6.81
C LYS A 320 -4.16 20.75 8.15
N TYR A 321 -2.86 20.46 8.23
CA TYR A 321 -2.20 19.98 9.44
C TYR A 321 -1.48 21.14 10.15
N LEU A 322 -2.23 21.84 10.99
CA LEU A 322 -1.75 22.96 11.81
C LEU A 322 -0.83 22.51 12.96
N ASP A 323 -0.28 23.45 13.72
CA ASP A 323 0.68 23.21 14.81
C ASP A 323 0.18 22.23 15.90
N ASN A 324 -1.13 22.04 16.07
CA ASN A 324 -1.72 21.10 17.02
C ASN A 324 -1.93 19.69 16.44
N SER A 325 -1.74 19.50 15.13
CA SER A 325 -1.81 18.19 14.48
C SER A 325 -0.69 17.27 14.98
N SER A 326 -0.98 15.98 15.14
CA SER A 326 0.08 14.99 15.38
C SER A 326 0.93 14.71 14.15
N LEU A 327 0.46 15.03 12.93
CA LEU A 327 1.25 14.99 11.70
C LEU A 327 2.13 16.24 11.66
N LYS A 328 3.45 16.02 11.67
CA LYS A 328 4.47 17.07 11.78
C LYS A 328 5.31 17.24 10.53
N GLY A 329 5.28 16.30 9.61
CA GLY A 329 6.01 16.41 8.36
C GLY A 329 6.07 15.10 7.60
N PHE A 330 7.14 14.92 6.84
CA PHE A 330 7.26 13.79 5.94
C PHE A 330 8.71 13.33 5.77
N ASN A 331 8.88 12.03 5.53
CA ASN A 331 10.14 11.39 5.15
C ASN A 331 10.13 11.15 3.63
N VAL A 332 11.30 11.21 2.99
CA VAL A 332 11.44 11.09 1.53
C VAL A 332 12.42 9.97 1.18
N LEU A 333 11.94 8.96 0.45
CA LEU A 333 12.75 7.85 -0.05
C LEU A 333 12.75 7.82 -1.58
N VAL A 334 13.88 7.44 -2.17
CA VAL A 334 14.02 7.22 -3.63
C VAL A 334 14.48 5.79 -3.93
N LEU A 335 14.04 5.26 -5.07
CA LEU A 335 14.45 3.94 -5.54
C LEU A 335 15.89 3.97 -6.09
N LYS A 336 16.78 3.17 -5.48
CA LYS A 336 18.21 3.11 -5.81
C LYS A 336 18.49 2.68 -7.24
N ASP A 337 19.57 3.25 -7.78
CA ASP A 337 20.19 2.72 -8.99
C ASP A 337 20.76 1.34 -8.76
N ARG A 338 20.32 0.34 -9.56
CA ARG A 338 21.03 -0.94 -9.63
C ARG A 338 22.42 -0.62 -10.18
N GLN A 339 23.42 -0.62 -9.30
CA GLN A 339 24.79 -0.87 -9.72
C GLN A 339 24.83 -2.35 -10.11
N TYR A 340 24.94 -2.61 -11.41
CA TYR A 340 25.21 -3.95 -11.93
C TYR A 340 26.70 -4.27 -11.79
#